data_AF-A0A444GPF6-F1
#
_entry.id   AF-A0A444GPF6-F1
#
_cell.length_a   1.000
_cell.length_b   1.000
_cell.length_c   1.000
_cell.angle_alpha   90.00
_cell.angle_beta   90.00
_cell.angle_gamma   90.00
#
_symmetry.space_group_name_H-M   'P 1'
#
loop_
_entity.id
_entity.type
_entity.pdbx_description
1 polymer ?
#
loop_
_entity_poly.entity_id
_entity_poly.type
_entity_poly.pdbx_seq_one_letter_code
_entity_poly.pdbx_strand_id
1 'polypeptide(L)'
;MARPPRQVMAFDYGLRNIGVAVGQTLTGTSSPLPPLRARDGVPNWDEVAKLIREWEPDALIVGIPLNMDGSDSEMSVRARKFGNRLNGRFQKPWIAVDERLSSREAKERARELGHRGDYNERPVDGLAAQLILTSWLETHQGDSTT
;
A
#
# COMPACT_ATOMS: atom_id res chain seq x y z
N MET A 1 -13.72 18.91 -12.52
CA MET A 1 -13.49 17.96 -11.42
C MET A 1 -12.26 17.13 -11.77
N ALA A 2 -11.37 16.86 -10.82
CA ALA A 2 -10.20 16.02 -11.07
C ALA A 2 -10.66 14.57 -11.38
N ARG A 3 -10.04 13.93 -12.37
CA ARG A 3 -10.36 12.56 -12.74
C ARG A 3 -9.87 11.61 -11.64
N PRO A 4 -10.66 10.59 -11.23
CA PRO A 4 -10.20 9.61 -10.25
C PRO A 4 -8.95 8.89 -10.77
N PRO A 5 -7.98 8.58 -9.89
CA PRO A 5 -6.75 7.90 -10.30
C PRO A 5 -7.10 6.54 -10.91
N ARG A 6 -6.53 6.21 -12.07
CA ARG A 6 -6.77 4.95 -12.77
C ARG A 6 -5.77 3.88 -12.37
N GLN A 7 -4.51 4.28 -12.23
CA GLN A 7 -3.42 3.41 -11.80
C GLN A 7 -2.86 3.91 -10.49
N VAL A 8 -2.72 3.01 -9.52
CA VAL A 8 -2.30 3.35 -8.17
C VAL A 8 -1.22 2.39 -7.70
N MET A 9 -0.32 2.88 -6.86
CA MET A 9 0.75 2.10 -6.26
C MET A 9 0.70 2.23 -4.75
N ALA A 10 0.60 1.11 -4.04
CA ALA A 10 0.54 1.07 -2.59
C ALA A 10 1.89 0.67 -1.99
N PHE A 11 2.16 1.25 -0.82
CA PHE A 11 3.31 0.95 0.01
C PHE A 11 2.86 0.58 1.42
N ASP A 12 3.32 -0.58 1.88
CA ASP A 12 3.28 -0.98 3.30
C ASP A 12 4.59 -0.55 3.96
N TYR A 13 4.54 0.46 4.82
CA TYR A 13 5.75 1.09 5.36
C TYR A 13 6.34 0.28 6.52
N GLY A 14 7.54 -0.25 6.31
CA GLY A 14 8.32 -0.91 7.36
C GLY A 14 9.75 -0.39 7.48
N LEU A 15 10.37 -0.62 8.65
CA LEU A 15 11.73 -0.14 8.92
C LEU A 15 12.83 -0.92 8.18
N ARG A 16 12.56 -2.19 7.84
CA ARG A 16 13.50 -3.10 7.16
C ARG A 16 13.11 -3.42 5.72
N ASN A 17 11.81 -3.52 5.48
CA ASN A 17 11.23 -3.76 4.16
C ASN A 17 10.01 -2.87 4.01
N ILE A 18 9.78 -2.39 2.79
CA ILE A 18 8.57 -1.68 2.41
C ILE A 18 7.89 -2.56 1.35
N GLY A 19 6.71 -3.08 1.67
CA GLY A 19 5.92 -3.85 0.70
C GLY A 19 5.44 -2.92 -0.41
N VAL A 20 5.32 -3.44 -1.64
CA VAL A 20 4.83 -2.67 -2.78
C VAL A 20 3.74 -3.45 -3.51
N ALA A 21 2.70 -2.76 -3.95
CA ALA A 21 1.70 -3.32 -4.84
C ALA A 21 1.24 -2.28 -5.88
N VAL A 22 0.76 -2.75 -7.02
CA VAL A 22 0.14 -1.91 -8.06
C VAL A 22 -1.29 -2.36 -8.28
N GLY A 23 -2.15 -1.44 -8.69
CA GLY A 23 -3.57 -1.74 -8.91
C GLY A 23 -4.24 -0.76 -9.85
N GLN A 24 -5.44 -1.16 -10.29
CA GLN A 24 -6.25 -0.40 -11.22
C GLN A 24 -7.66 -0.22 -10.66
N THR A 25 -8.11 1.03 -10.59
CA THR A 25 -9.43 1.37 -10.03
C THR A 25 -10.58 0.89 -10.89
N LEU A 26 -10.42 0.85 -12.22
CA LEU A 26 -11.47 0.44 -13.15
C LEU A 26 -11.82 -1.05 -13.04
N THR A 27 -10.81 -1.89 -12.85
CA THR A 27 -10.98 -3.35 -12.74
C THR A 27 -11.08 -3.82 -11.29
N GLY A 28 -10.75 -2.96 -10.33
CA GLY A 28 -10.65 -3.32 -8.91
C GLY A 28 -9.52 -4.31 -8.61
N THR A 29 -8.57 -4.51 -9.53
CA THR A 29 -7.51 -5.51 -9.38
C THR A 29 -6.26 -4.91 -8.77
N SER A 30 -5.54 -5.73 -8.00
CA SER A 30 -4.25 -5.40 -7.41
C SER A 30 -3.28 -6.57 -7.58
N SER A 31 -1.98 -6.27 -7.61
CA SER A 31 -0.93 -7.29 -7.70
C SER A 31 0.28 -6.86 -6.86
N PRO A 32 0.88 -7.78 -6.09
CA PRO A 32 2.06 -7.48 -5.31
C PRO A 32 3.27 -7.31 -6.24
N LEU A 33 4.18 -6.42 -5.87
CA LEU A 33 5.48 -6.25 -6.49
C LEU A 33 6.58 -6.66 -5.49
N PRO A 34 7.82 -6.92 -5.96
CA PRO A 34 8.93 -7.15 -5.05
C PRO A 34 9.07 -6.00 -4.03
N PRO A 35 9.34 -6.32 -2.75
CA PRO A 35 9.48 -5.31 -1.71
C PRO A 35 10.74 -4.46 -1.94
N LEU A 36 10.74 -3.26 -1.39
CA LEU A 36 11.93 -2.43 -1.30
C LEU A 36 12.63 -2.70 0.03
N ARG A 37 13.96 -2.92 -0.01
CA ARG A 37 14.75 -2.95 1.22
C ARG A 37 14.83 -1.54 1.80
N ALA A 38 14.69 -1.44 3.12
CA ALA A 38 14.80 -0.19 3.84
C ALA A 38 15.82 -0.31 4.98
N ARG A 39 16.47 0.81 5.31
CA ARG A 39 17.31 0.95 6.50
C ARG A 39 16.70 2.05 7.36
N ASP A 40 16.17 1.65 8.51
CA ASP A 40 15.41 2.53 9.41
C ASP A 40 14.29 3.29 8.68
N GLY A 41 13.58 2.56 7.81
CA GLY A 41 12.46 3.10 7.03
C GLY A 41 12.86 4.01 5.86
N VAL A 42 14.15 4.05 5.52
CA VAL A 42 14.65 4.74 4.33
C VAL A 42 14.93 3.71 3.24
N PRO A 43 14.16 3.67 2.14
CA PRO A 43 14.46 2.80 1.00
C PRO A 43 15.55 3.41 0.12
N ASN A 44 16.03 2.60 -0.83
CA ASN A 44 16.76 3.11 -1.98
C ASN A 44 15.79 3.90 -2.90
N TRP A 45 15.98 5.22 -3.00
CA TRP A 45 15.09 6.08 -3.79
C TRP A 45 15.19 5.85 -5.30
N ASP A 46 16.30 5.31 -5.81
CA ASP A 46 16.44 4.99 -7.23
C ASP A 46 15.57 3.80 -7.63
N GLU A 47 15.40 2.83 -6.74
CA GLU A 47 14.49 1.70 -6.92
C GLU A 47 13.03 2.16 -6.89
N VAL A 48 12.67 3.04 -5.96
CA VAL A 48 11.34 3.68 -5.92
C VAL A 48 11.09 4.45 -7.23
N ALA A 49 12.06 5.23 -7.69
CA ALA A 49 11.96 6.00 -8.93
C ALA A 49 11.82 5.08 -10.17
N LYS A 50 12.48 3.93 -10.17
CA LYS A 50 12.31 2.93 -11.23
C LYS A 50 10.87 2.41 -11.25
N LEU A 51 10.32 1.99 -10.11
CA LEU A 51 8.95 1.50 -10.02
C LEU A 51 7.92 2.57 -10.43
N ILE A 52 8.08 3.82 -9.97
CA ILE A 52 7.17 4.91 -10.33
C ILE A 52 7.24 5.24 -11.83
N ARG A 53 8.42 5.17 -12.45
CA ARG A 53 8.55 5.37 -13.91
C ARG A 53 7.99 4.20 -14.72
N GLU A 54 8.13 2.98 -14.22
CA GLU A 54 7.67 1.77 -14.90
C GLU A 54 6.14 1.66 -14.89
N TRP A 55 5.53 1.95 -13.74
CA TRP A 55 4.08 1.77 -13.54
C TRP A 55 3.28 3.06 -13.63
N GLU A 56 3.93 4.22 -13.74
CA GLU A 56 3.33 5.54 -13.92
C GLU A 56 2.05 5.80 -13.08
N PRO A 57 2.04 5.55 -11.76
CA PRO A 57 0.83 5.68 -10.97
C PRO A 57 0.31 7.13 -10.96
N ASP A 58 -1.01 7.27 -11.00
CA ASP A 58 -1.72 8.54 -10.84
C ASP A 58 -1.68 9.01 -9.39
N ALA A 59 -1.73 8.07 -8.45
CA ALA A 59 -1.64 8.32 -7.01
C ALA A 59 -0.88 7.21 -6.27
N LEU A 60 -0.27 7.58 -5.16
CA LEU A 60 0.44 6.67 -4.26
C LEU A 60 -0.39 6.43 -3.02
N ILE A 61 -0.43 5.19 -2.53
CA ILE A 61 -1.15 4.81 -1.32
C ILE A 61 -0.12 4.40 -0.29
N VAL A 62 -0.26 4.89 0.94
CA VAL A 62 0.60 4.50 2.06
C VAL A 62 -0.29 4.03 3.19
N GLY A 63 -0.09 2.78 3.61
CA GLY A 63 -0.74 2.27 4.79
C GLY A 63 -0.17 2.92 6.06
N ILE A 64 -1.07 3.24 7.00
CA ILE A 64 -0.78 3.91 8.26
C ILE A 64 -1.13 2.96 9.42
N PRO A 65 -0.14 2.43 10.15
CA PRO A 65 -0.36 1.55 11.30
C PRO A 65 -0.79 2.38 12.52
N LEU A 66 -2.10 2.61 12.63
CA LEU A 66 -2.71 3.25 13.80
C LEU A 66 -2.84 2.26 14.96
N ASN A 67 -2.90 2.78 16.18
CA ASN A 67 -3.27 1.99 17.35
C ASN A 67 -4.74 1.54 17.25
N MET A 68 -5.15 0.54 18.03
CA MET A 68 -6.53 0.02 17.99
C MET A 68 -7.60 1.07 18.29
N ASP A 69 -7.27 2.05 19.15
CA ASP A 69 -8.14 3.19 19.46
C ASP A 69 -8.15 4.29 18.40
N GLY A 70 -7.40 4.12 17.30
CA GLY A 70 -7.26 5.09 16.20
C GLY A 70 -6.22 6.18 16.44
N SER A 71 -5.50 6.15 17.57
CA SER A 71 -4.43 7.11 17.84
C SER A 71 -3.17 6.83 17.00
N ASP A 72 -2.40 7.87 16.72
CA ASP A 72 -1.12 7.76 15.99
C ASP A 72 -0.07 7.03 16.86
N SER A 73 0.58 6.02 16.28
CA SER A 73 1.79 5.39 16.80
C SER A 73 3.06 6.09 16.29
N GLU A 74 4.24 5.81 16.86
CA GLU A 74 5.51 6.30 16.28
C GLU A 74 5.67 5.85 14.81
N MET A 75 5.24 4.62 14.51
CA MET A 75 5.27 4.07 13.16
C MET A 75 4.33 4.81 12.22
N SER A 76 3.13 5.21 12.67
CA SER A 76 2.20 6.01 11.87
C SER A 76 2.81 7.36 11.46
N VAL A 77 3.51 8.03 12.39
CA VAL A 77 4.18 9.31 12.12
C VAL A 77 5.28 9.11 11.08
N ARG A 78 6.06 8.03 11.20
CA ARG A 78 7.11 7.68 10.23
C ARG A 78 6.52 7.34 8.85
N ALA A 79 5.42 6.60 8.79
CA ALA A 79 4.71 6.28 7.54
C ALA A 79 4.17 7.54 6.84
N ARG A 80 3.56 8.47 7.58
CA ARG A 80 3.13 9.77 7.03
C ARG A 80 4.31 10.58 6.50
N LYS A 81 5.45 10.59 7.21
CA LYS A 81 6.68 11.23 6.72
C LYS A 81 7.17 10.57 5.43
N PHE A 82 7.07 9.25 5.29
CA PHE A 82 7.39 8.56 4.06
C PHE A 82 6.47 8.98 2.90
N GLY A 83 5.16 9.05 3.12
CA GLY A 83 4.20 9.59 2.14
C GLY A 83 4.55 11.01 1.68
N ASN A 84 4.86 11.91 2.61
CA ASN A 84 5.30 13.27 2.29
C ASN A 84 6.62 13.30 1.50
N ARG A 85 7.56 12.39 1.80
CA ARG A 85 8.81 12.25 1.04
C ARG A 85 8.59 11.74 -0.38
N LEU A 86 7.63 10.83 -0.59
CA LEU A 86 7.21 10.38 -1.92
C LEU A 86 6.66 11.55 -2.72
N ASN A 87 5.73 12.32 -2.15
CA ASN A 87 5.16 13.49 -2.81
C ASN A 87 6.23 14.53 -3.16
N GLY A 88 7.10 14.89 -2.21
CA GLY A 88 8.16 15.87 -2.45
C GLY A 88 9.14 15.45 -3.56
N ARG A 89 9.43 14.15 -3.71
CA ARG A 89 10.37 13.63 -4.72
C ARG A 89 9.74 13.45 -6.10
N PHE A 90 8.51 12.93 -6.14
CA PHE A 90 7.91 12.45 -7.39
C PHE A 90 6.73 13.31 -7.86
N GLN A 91 6.31 14.28 -7.06
CA GLN A 91 5.20 15.21 -7.35
C GLN A 91 3.90 14.47 -7.67
N LYS A 92 3.74 13.25 -7.14
CA LYS A 92 2.51 12.46 -7.21
C LYS A 92 1.69 12.67 -5.93
N PRO A 93 0.36 12.81 -6.03
CA PRO A 93 -0.49 12.84 -4.85
C PRO A 93 -0.37 11.52 -4.09
N TRP A 94 -0.51 11.57 -2.78
CA TRP A 94 -0.53 10.38 -1.96
C TRP A 94 -1.73 10.36 -1.01
N ILE A 95 -2.19 9.15 -0.70
CA ILE A 95 -3.38 8.88 0.10
C ILE A 95 -2.94 8.01 1.29
N ALA A 96 -3.33 8.42 2.49
CA ALA A 96 -3.17 7.63 3.70
C ALA A 96 -4.33 6.63 3.82
N VAL A 97 -4.01 5.35 4.02
CA VAL A 97 -5.00 4.30 4.27
C VAL A 97 -4.78 3.73 5.67
N ASP A 98 -5.86 3.62 6.43
CA ASP A 98 -5.83 3.02 7.76
C ASP A 98 -5.64 1.50 7.65
N GLU A 99 -4.58 0.97 8.27
CA GLU A 99 -4.23 -0.45 8.23
C GLU A 99 -4.97 -1.30 9.27
N ARG A 100 -5.94 -0.75 10.01
CA ARG A 100 -6.76 -1.49 10.97
C ARG A 100 -7.73 -2.45 10.26
N LEU A 101 -7.19 -3.51 9.68
CA LEU A 101 -7.93 -4.72 9.38
C LEU A 101 -7.94 -5.58 10.64
N SER A 102 -9.10 -6.10 11.02
CA SER A 102 -9.12 -7.10 12.10
C SER A 102 -8.27 -8.29 11.68
N SER A 103 -7.54 -8.92 12.62
CA SER A 103 -6.76 -10.12 12.34
C SER A 103 -7.58 -11.26 11.71
N ARG A 104 -8.91 -11.20 11.82
CA ARG A 104 -9.85 -12.11 11.15
C ARG A 104 -10.01 -11.76 9.67
N GLU A 105 -10.30 -10.50 9.34
CA GLU A 105 -10.44 -10.02 7.95
C GLU A 105 -9.13 -10.17 7.17
N ALA A 106 -7.98 -9.87 7.79
CA ALA A 106 -6.69 -10.07 7.16
C ALA A 106 -6.43 -11.57 6.82
N LYS A 107 -6.83 -12.48 7.71
CA LYS A 107 -6.72 -13.94 7.49
C LYS A 107 -7.69 -14.45 6.42
N GLU A 108 -8.91 -13.94 6.41
CA GLU A 108 -9.93 -14.30 5.39
C GLU A 108 -9.50 -13.81 4.00
N ARG A 109 -9.09 -12.55 3.87
CA ARG A 109 -8.61 -12.00 2.59
C ARG A 109 -7.35 -12.69 2.06
N ALA A 110 -6.41 -13.02 2.94
CA ALA A 110 -5.22 -13.79 2.53
C ALA A 110 -5.61 -15.16 1.95
N ARG A 111 -6.64 -15.82 2.51
CA ARG A 111 -7.17 -17.09 1.98
C ARG A 111 -7.87 -16.92 0.63
N GLU A 112 -8.67 -15.87 0.47
CA GLU A 112 -9.38 -15.55 -0.79
C GLU A 112 -8.41 -15.25 -1.93
N LEU A 113 -7.28 -14.61 -1.64
CA LEU A 113 -6.19 -14.39 -2.59
C LEU A 113 -5.35 -15.65 -2.87
N GLY A 114 -5.75 -16.82 -2.35
CA GLY A 114 -5.17 -18.12 -2.69
C GLY A 114 -4.11 -18.65 -1.72
N HIS A 115 -3.94 -18.08 -0.53
CA HIS A 115 -2.97 -18.58 0.45
C HIS A 115 -3.55 -19.67 1.38
N ARG A 116 -2.91 -20.85 1.38
CA ARG A 116 -3.30 -22.04 2.16
C ARG A 116 -2.43 -22.37 3.39
N GLY A 117 -1.43 -21.56 3.76
CA GLY A 117 -0.43 -21.99 4.75
C GLY A 117 0.25 -20.87 5.55
N ASP A 118 0.88 -21.30 6.64
CA ASP A 118 1.49 -20.55 7.74
C ASP A 118 2.23 -19.27 7.31
N TYR A 119 1.89 -18.16 7.97
CA TYR A 119 2.51 -16.85 7.81
C TYR A 119 4.03 -16.86 8.12
N ASN A 120 4.51 -17.93 8.77
CA ASN A 120 5.85 -18.07 9.32
C ASN A 120 6.92 -18.58 8.34
N GLU A 121 6.56 -19.29 7.27
CA GLU A 121 7.56 -19.99 6.45
C GLU A 121 7.95 -19.24 5.17
N ARG A 122 7.06 -18.42 4.61
CA ARG A 122 7.32 -17.60 3.42
C ARG A 122 6.43 -16.35 3.44
N PRO A 123 6.82 -15.26 4.11
CA PRO A 123 6.15 -13.98 3.86
C PRO A 123 6.30 -13.70 2.37
N VAL A 124 5.18 -13.66 1.65
CA VAL A 124 5.17 -13.12 0.29
C VAL A 124 5.39 -11.64 0.48
N ASP A 125 6.65 -11.23 0.40
CA ASP A 125 7.07 -9.86 0.65
C ASP A 125 6.36 -8.95 -0.37
N GLY A 126 5.29 -8.27 0.05
CA GLY A 126 4.39 -7.50 -0.84
C GLY A 126 2.90 -7.75 -0.62
N LEU A 127 2.51 -8.84 0.07
CA LEU A 127 1.11 -9.17 0.32
C LEU A 127 0.39 -8.11 1.17
N ALA A 128 1.06 -7.55 2.18
CA ALA A 128 0.47 -6.50 3.02
C ALA A 128 0.12 -5.25 2.20
N ALA A 129 1.02 -4.81 1.32
CA ALA A 129 0.76 -3.70 0.40
C ALA A 129 -0.39 -4.02 -0.57
N GLN A 130 -0.49 -5.27 -1.04
CA GLN A 130 -1.62 -5.70 -1.86
C GLN A 130 -2.94 -5.64 -1.08
N LEU A 131 -2.97 -6.12 0.17
CA LEU A 131 -4.16 -6.08 1.01
C LEU A 131 -4.63 -4.65 1.29
N ILE A 132 -3.69 -3.74 1.61
CA ILE A 132 -3.95 -2.30 1.76
C ILE A 132 -4.61 -1.77 0.49
N LEU A 133 -4.01 -2.10 -0.66
CA LEU A 133 -4.49 -1.62 -1.95
C LEU A 133 -5.87 -2.17 -2.31
N THR A 134 -6.11 -3.46 -2.14
CA THR A 134 -7.40 -4.10 -2.39
C THR A 134 -8.49 -3.50 -1.51
N SER A 135 -8.22 -3.31 -0.21
CA SER A 135 -9.17 -2.67 0.71
C SER A 135 -9.53 -1.25 0.26
N TRP A 136 -8.54 -0.47 -0.17
CA TRP A 136 -8.79 0.86 -0.72
C TRP A 136 -9.61 0.80 -2.03
N LEU A 137 -9.27 -0.10 -2.95
CA LEU A 137 -10.00 -0.27 -4.22
C LEU A 137 -11.47 -0.64 -4.01
N GLU A 138 -11.79 -1.52 -3.08
CA GLU A 138 -13.18 -1.92 -2.77
C GLU A 138 -14.02 -0.74 -2.28
N THR A 139 -13.45 0.12 -1.43
CA THR A 139 -14.15 1.32 -0.93
C THR A 139 -14.36 2.39 -2.01
N HIS A 140 -13.59 2.34 -3.11
CA HIS A 140 -13.60 3.33 -4.19
C HIS A 140 -14.24 2.81 -5.50
N GLN A 141 -14.67 1.55 -5.54
CA GLN A 141 -15.42 0.98 -6.67
C GLN A 141 -16.90 1.39 -6.69
N GLY A 142 -17.39 2.04 -5.63
CA GLY A 142 -18.79 2.47 -5.49
C GLY A 142 -19.21 3.68 -6.32
N ASP A 143 -18.27 4.46 -6.86
CA ASP A 143 -18.57 5.77 -7.49
C ASP A 143 -18.79 5.72 -9.01
N SER A 144 -18.88 4.53 -9.61
CA SER A 144 -19.11 4.36 -11.06
C SER A 144 -20.53 3.91 -11.43
N THR A 145 -21.47 3.87 -10.48
CA THR A 145 -22.89 3.60 -10.77
C THR A 145 -23.79 4.66 -10.13
N THR A 146 -23.87 5.84 -10.74
CA THR A 146 -25.09 6.70 -10.77
C THR A 146 -24.97 7.66 -11.95
#